data_AF-U1PJK1-F1
#
_entry.id   AF-U1PJK1-F1
#
_cell.length_a   1.000
_cell.length_b   1.000
_cell.length_c   1.000
_cell.angle_alpha   90.00
_cell.angle_beta   90.00
_cell.angle_gamma   90.00
#
_symmetry.space_group_name_H-M   'P 1'
#
loop_
_entity.id
_entity.type
_entity.pdbx_description
1 polymer ?
#
loop_
_entity_poly.entity_id
_entity_poly.type
_entity_poly.pdbx_seq_one_letter_code
_entity_poly.pdbx_strand_id
1 'polypeptide(L)'
;MSPRGRRRAIATGLLVLGILSLVGPALVPIGSEDTHDTRPDSFADRAELEERGTPIISYESLSDRGQEIYREALLAGGVYSVPTGQGIPALSYPDDSSRLVAIERPVDADLPPADEPRVGPTDNRQHVQRYEVMELNSGPPPLDSLSQLLRFVVGLIAVLSLGVGGYLSTLPAGRPRDSG
;
A
#
# COMPACT_ATOMS: atom_id res chain seq x y z
N MET A 1 -0.19 -26.90 38.79
CA MET A 1 -1.41 -26.30 38.19
C MET A 1 -2.28 -27.41 37.63
N SER A 2 -3.56 -27.50 37.98
CA SER A 2 -4.41 -28.61 37.54
C SER A 2 -4.71 -28.52 36.03
N PRO A 3 -4.95 -29.66 35.33
CA PRO A 3 -5.27 -29.68 33.89
C PRO A 3 -6.47 -28.78 33.53
N ARG A 4 -7.42 -28.66 34.48
CA ARG A 4 -8.61 -27.81 34.39
C ARG A 4 -8.25 -26.31 34.45
N GLY A 5 -7.35 -25.92 35.35
CA GLY A 5 -6.88 -24.55 35.46
C GLY A 5 -6.12 -24.09 34.22
N ARG A 6 -5.29 -24.98 33.64
CA ARG A 6 -4.54 -24.69 32.41
C ARG A 6 -5.46 -24.46 31.20
N ARG A 7 -6.48 -25.31 31.01
CA ARG A 7 -7.44 -25.15 29.91
C ARG A 7 -8.25 -23.86 30.00
N ARG A 8 -8.75 -23.52 31.19
CA ARG A 8 -9.52 -22.29 31.40
C ARG A 8 -8.66 -21.04 31.15
N ALA A 9 -7.41 -21.05 31.63
CA ALA A 9 -6.47 -19.97 31.36
C ALA A 9 -6.20 -19.80 29.84
N ILE A 10 -6.03 -20.91 29.10
CA ILE A 10 -5.84 -20.88 27.64
C ILE A 10 -7.09 -20.33 26.95
N ALA A 11 -8.28 -20.81 27.30
CA ALA A 11 -9.53 -20.36 26.69
C ALA A 11 -9.78 -18.85 26.93
N THR A 12 -9.59 -18.38 28.17
CA THR A 12 -9.68 -16.95 28.50
C THR A 12 -8.63 -16.13 27.77
N GLY A 13 -7.38 -16.62 27.68
CA GLY A 13 -6.32 -15.95 26.94
C GLY A 13 -6.66 -15.77 25.46
N LEU A 14 -7.19 -16.82 24.80
CA LEU A 14 -7.62 -16.76 23.40
C LEU A 14 -8.80 -15.81 23.20
N LEU A 15 -9.77 -15.77 24.12
CA LEU A 15 -10.88 -14.82 24.03
C LEU A 15 -10.41 -13.37 24.15
N VAL A 16 -9.55 -13.08 25.14
CA VAL A 16 -8.96 -11.74 25.30
C VAL A 16 -8.14 -11.35 24.09
N LEU A 17 -7.30 -12.26 23.58
CA LEU A 17 -6.52 -12.03 22.36
C LEU A 17 -7.45 -11.76 21.17
N GLY A 18 -8.51 -12.54 21.00
CA GLY A 18 -9.48 -12.36 19.93
C GLY A 18 -10.17 -11.00 19.97
N ILE A 19 -10.61 -10.56 21.16
CA ILE A 19 -11.23 -9.24 21.35
C ILE A 19 -10.22 -8.12 21.07
N LEU A 20 -9.01 -8.21 21.62
CA LEU A 20 -7.98 -7.20 21.41
C LEU A 20 -7.57 -7.08 19.94
N SER A 21 -7.42 -8.21 19.25
CA SER A 21 -7.13 -8.23 17.80
C SER A 21 -8.27 -7.68 16.96
N LEU A 22 -9.52 -7.77 17.42
CA LEU A 22 -10.66 -7.20 16.69
C LEU A 22 -10.78 -5.69 16.91
N VAL A 23 -10.65 -5.23 18.16
CA VAL A 23 -10.86 -3.82 18.53
C VAL A 23 -9.64 -2.97 18.23
N GLY A 24 -8.43 -3.50 18.45
CA GLY A 24 -7.17 -2.76 18.30
C GLY A 24 -7.03 -2.09 16.93
N PRO A 25 -7.13 -2.83 15.81
CA PRO A 25 -7.01 -2.25 14.47
C PRO A 25 -8.09 -1.21 14.13
N ALA A 26 -9.29 -1.32 14.72
CA ALA A 26 -10.37 -0.38 14.48
C ALA A 26 -10.11 1.00 15.09
N LEU A 27 -9.22 1.09 16.08
CA LEU A 27 -8.83 2.33 16.75
C LEU A 27 -7.64 3.02 16.09
N VAL A 28 -6.94 2.36 15.16
CA VAL A 28 -5.81 2.94 14.43
C VAL A 28 -6.34 3.54 13.12
N PRO A 29 -6.26 4.88 12.94
CA PRO A 29 -6.67 5.53 11.69
C PRO A 29 -6.00 4.85 10.51
N ILE A 30 -6.75 4.64 9.43
CA ILE A 30 -6.14 4.28 8.15
C ILE A 30 -5.41 5.55 7.72
N GLY A 31 -4.08 5.55 7.84
CA GLY A 31 -3.28 6.66 7.34
C GLY A 31 -3.51 6.81 5.84
N SER A 32 -3.64 8.04 5.37
CA SER A 32 -3.62 8.31 3.94
C SER A 32 -2.24 7.99 3.38
N GLU A 33 -2.20 7.59 2.12
CA GLU A 33 -0.97 7.32 1.37
C GLU A 33 -0.91 8.25 0.15
N ASP A 34 0.26 8.82 -0.07
CA ASP A 34 0.63 9.57 -1.26
C ASP A 34 1.02 8.54 -2.33
N THR A 35 0.26 8.47 -3.41
CA THR A 35 0.45 7.49 -4.49
C THR A 35 1.08 8.12 -5.72
N HIS A 36 2.02 7.38 -6.29
CA HIS A 36 2.73 7.65 -7.53
C HIS A 36 2.35 6.60 -8.55
N ASP A 37 1.65 6.99 -9.62
CA ASP A 37 1.31 6.10 -10.73
C ASP A 37 1.94 6.61 -12.03
N THR A 38 2.90 5.87 -12.58
CA THR A 38 3.59 6.19 -13.85
C THR A 38 3.03 5.44 -15.06
N ARG A 39 1.91 4.73 -14.89
CA ARG A 39 1.20 4.02 -15.97
C ARG A 39 0.21 4.84 -16.80
N PRO A 40 -0.14 6.12 -16.53
CA PRO A 40 -1.10 6.84 -17.36
C PRO A 40 -0.76 6.74 -18.86
N ASP A 41 -1.78 6.47 -19.69
CA ASP A 41 -1.69 6.25 -21.16
C ASP A 41 -1.40 7.54 -21.95
N SER A 42 -0.44 8.35 -21.50
CA SER A 42 -0.18 9.68 -22.03
C SER A 42 1.24 9.81 -22.57
N PHE A 43 1.45 9.33 -23.80
CA PHE A 43 2.54 9.80 -24.63
C PHE A 43 2.26 11.24 -25.02
N ALA A 44 2.88 12.20 -24.31
CA ALA A 44 2.75 13.60 -24.65
C ALA A 44 4.15 14.20 -24.81
N ASP A 45 4.36 14.91 -25.92
CA ASP A 45 5.56 15.71 -26.07
C ASP A 45 5.46 16.97 -25.19
N ARG A 46 6.58 17.70 -25.09
CA ARG A 46 6.64 18.91 -24.27
C ARG A 46 5.55 19.93 -24.64
N ALA A 47 5.28 20.12 -25.94
CA ALA A 47 4.34 21.14 -26.40
C ALA A 47 2.91 20.75 -25.98
N GLU A 48 2.56 19.48 -26.09
CA GLU A 48 1.27 18.95 -25.64
C GLU A 48 1.11 19.02 -24.11
N LEU A 49 2.16 18.70 -23.36
CA LEU A 49 2.16 18.83 -21.90
C LEU A 49 1.97 20.28 -21.46
N GLU A 50 2.67 21.22 -22.11
CA GLU A 50 2.55 22.66 -21.85
C GLU A 50 1.14 23.18 -22.23
N GLU A 51 0.58 22.75 -23.36
CA GLU A 51 -0.80 23.10 -23.77
C GLU A 51 -1.85 22.61 -22.76
N ARG A 52 -1.66 21.40 -22.23
CA ARG A 52 -2.52 20.82 -21.18
C ARG A 52 -2.29 21.46 -19.79
N GLY A 53 -1.29 22.33 -19.65
CA GLY A 53 -0.90 22.92 -18.37
C GLY A 53 -0.32 21.90 -17.38
N THR A 54 0.23 20.79 -17.88
CA THR A 54 0.86 19.74 -17.06
C THR A 54 2.24 20.21 -16.63
N PRO A 55 2.55 20.28 -15.32
CA PRO A 55 3.86 20.68 -14.85
C PRO A 55 4.94 19.71 -15.32
N ILE A 56 6.01 20.24 -15.93
CA ILE A 56 7.18 19.45 -16.36
C ILE A 56 8.31 19.67 -15.37
N ILE A 57 8.85 18.58 -14.82
CA ILE A 57 9.85 18.59 -13.75
C ILE A 57 11.00 17.69 -14.17
N SER A 58 12.22 18.21 -14.20
CA SER A 58 13.38 17.39 -14.53
C SER A 58 13.70 16.42 -13.39
N TYR A 59 13.99 15.16 -13.72
CA TYR A 59 14.35 14.13 -12.75
C TYR A 59 15.48 14.59 -11.80
N GLU A 60 16.51 15.22 -12.35
CA GLU A 60 17.66 15.73 -11.59
C GLU A 60 17.30 16.86 -10.61
N SER A 61 16.17 17.55 -10.84
CA SER A 61 15.68 18.60 -9.94
C SER A 61 14.88 18.04 -8.76
N LEU A 62 14.50 16.77 -8.82
CA LEU A 62 13.90 16.08 -7.68
C LEU A 62 14.95 15.93 -6.58
N SER A 63 14.51 16.11 -5.33
CA SER A 63 15.29 15.72 -4.15
C SER A 63 15.70 14.24 -4.24
N ASP A 64 16.75 13.83 -3.53
CA ASP A 64 17.19 12.43 -3.44
C ASP A 64 16.04 11.47 -3.13
N ARG A 65 15.18 11.86 -2.17
CA ARG A 65 13.98 11.11 -1.81
C ARG A 65 12.98 11.01 -2.97
N GLY A 66 12.82 12.07 -3.74
CA GLY A 66 11.94 12.08 -4.90
C GLY A 66 12.43 11.21 -6.04
N GLN A 67 13.74 11.21 -6.27
CA GLN A 67 14.38 10.33 -7.24
C GLN A 67 14.25 8.85 -6.84
N GLU A 68 14.39 8.55 -5.54
CA GLU A 68 14.18 7.22 -4.97
C GLU A 68 12.74 6.75 -5.18
N ILE A 69 11.75 7.54 -4.75
CA ILE A 69 10.33 7.21 -4.89
C ILE A 69 9.94 6.95 -6.35
N TYR A 70 10.39 7.82 -7.27
CA TYR A 70 10.12 7.64 -8.70
C TYR A 70 10.77 6.36 -9.23
N ARG A 71 12.01 6.04 -8.83
CA ARG A 71 12.66 4.78 -9.21
C ARG A 71 11.91 3.57 -8.66
N GLU A 72 11.46 3.61 -7.41
CA GLU A 72 10.68 2.55 -6.79
C GLU A 72 9.34 2.34 -7.50
N ALA A 73 8.67 3.42 -7.95
CA ALA A 73 7.48 3.31 -8.79
C ALA A 73 7.74 2.52 -10.06
N LEU A 74 8.83 2.82 -10.78
CA LEU A 74 9.23 2.09 -11.98
C LEU A 74 9.60 0.63 -11.70
N LEU A 75 10.22 0.34 -10.54
CA LEU A 75 10.56 -1.03 -10.16
C LEU A 75 9.33 -1.86 -9.74
N ALA A 76 8.31 -1.18 -9.21
CA ALA A 76 7.07 -1.78 -8.74
C ALA A 76 6.02 -1.97 -9.85
N GLY A 77 6.39 -1.78 -11.13
CA GLY A 77 5.46 -1.90 -12.25
C GLY A 77 4.53 -0.71 -12.39
N GLY A 78 5.01 0.46 -11.99
CA GLY A 78 4.43 1.75 -12.28
C GLY A 78 3.58 2.32 -11.16
N VAL A 79 3.44 1.65 -10.02
CA VAL A 79 2.68 2.17 -8.86
C VAL A 79 3.49 2.03 -7.60
N TYR A 80 3.62 3.13 -6.87
CA TYR A 80 4.24 3.13 -5.54
C TYR A 80 3.56 4.12 -4.61
N SER A 81 3.27 3.66 -3.39
CA SER A 81 2.56 4.46 -2.38
C SER A 81 3.42 4.58 -1.13
N VAL A 82 3.39 5.76 -0.52
CA VAL A 82 4.09 6.06 0.74
C VAL A 82 3.15 6.72 1.72
N PRO A 83 3.37 6.62 3.05
CA PRO A 83 2.54 7.34 4.01
C PRO A 83 2.53 8.84 3.73
N THR A 84 1.38 9.50 3.92
CA THR A 84 1.25 10.94 3.66
C THR A 84 2.32 11.76 4.38
N GLY A 85 2.92 12.69 3.66
CA GLY A 85 4.03 13.52 4.13
C GLY A 85 5.41 12.88 3.95
N GLN A 86 5.47 11.65 3.43
CA GLN A 86 6.71 10.99 2.98
C GLN A 86 6.86 10.94 1.46
N GLY A 87 5.91 11.55 0.73
CA GLY A 87 5.99 11.76 -0.72
C GLY A 87 7.16 12.67 -1.13
N ILE A 88 7.17 13.02 -2.41
CA ILE A 88 8.13 13.93 -3.04
C ILE A 88 7.83 15.36 -2.55
N PRO A 89 8.71 16.00 -1.77
CA PRO A 89 8.39 17.26 -1.08
C PRO A 89 8.05 18.44 -2.01
N ALA A 90 8.57 18.41 -3.24
CA ALA A 90 8.31 19.44 -4.24
C ALA A 90 6.94 19.31 -4.92
N LEU A 91 6.24 18.19 -4.72
CA LEU A 91 4.97 17.88 -5.36
C LEU A 91 3.82 18.02 -4.38
N SER A 92 2.65 18.38 -4.90
CA SER A 92 1.42 18.43 -4.12
C SER A 92 0.53 17.26 -4.51
N TYR A 93 0.05 16.55 -3.50
CA TYR A 93 -0.84 15.40 -3.62
C TYR A 93 -2.24 15.87 -3.28
N PRO A 94 -3.13 16.01 -4.27
CA PRO A 94 -4.49 16.40 -3.97
C PRO A 94 -5.25 15.22 -3.33
N ASP A 95 -6.06 15.52 -2.33
CA ASP A 95 -6.98 14.55 -1.73
C ASP A 95 -8.16 14.30 -2.69
N ASP A 96 -8.63 13.04 -2.75
CA ASP A 96 -9.82 12.61 -3.49
C ASP A 96 -9.87 13.00 -4.98
N SER A 97 -8.73 13.38 -5.54
CA SER A 97 -8.55 13.74 -6.94
C SER A 97 -7.13 13.41 -7.34
N SER A 98 -6.83 13.55 -8.62
CA SER A 98 -5.50 13.29 -9.13
C SER A 98 -4.94 14.48 -9.87
N ARG A 99 -3.61 14.56 -9.86
CA ARG A 99 -2.84 15.56 -10.55
C ARG A 99 -1.79 14.88 -11.41
N LEU A 100 -1.77 15.25 -12.69
CA LEU A 100 -0.71 14.83 -13.59
C LEU A 100 0.50 15.75 -13.44
N VAL A 101 1.68 15.15 -13.43
CA VAL A 101 2.98 15.81 -13.58
C VAL A 101 3.79 15.02 -14.60
N ALA A 102 4.63 15.69 -15.38
CA ALA A 102 5.55 15.04 -16.29
C ALA A 102 6.97 15.11 -15.73
N ILE A 103 7.63 13.96 -15.62
CA ILE A 103 9.03 13.86 -15.23
C ILE A 103 9.88 13.79 -16.49
N GLU A 104 10.74 14.79 -16.68
CA GLU A 104 11.74 14.77 -17.74
C GLU A 104 12.92 13.86 -17.32
N ARG A 105 13.05 12.74 -18.03
CA ARG A 105 14.11 11.74 -17.82
C ARG A 105 15.40 12.16 -18.53
N PRO A 106 16.57 12.02 -17.87
CA PRO A 106 17.85 12.22 -18.54
C PRO A 106 18.08 11.09 -19.55
N VAL A 107 18.72 11.42 -20.66
CA VAL A 107 19.00 10.46 -21.75
C VAL A 107 19.92 9.32 -21.28
N ASP A 108 20.84 9.61 -20.36
CA ASP A 108 21.85 8.67 -19.85
C ASP A 108 21.58 8.22 -18.41
N ALA A 109 20.38 8.41 -17.88
CA ALA A 109 20.06 7.99 -16.52
C ALA A 109 19.93 6.46 -16.43
N ASP A 110 20.57 5.87 -15.43
CA ASP A 110 20.39 4.47 -15.05
C ASP A 110 19.05 4.27 -14.34
N LEU A 111 17.98 4.44 -15.11
CA LEU A 111 16.60 4.31 -14.67
C LEU A 111 15.96 3.07 -15.31
N PRO A 112 15.12 2.33 -14.56
CA PRO A 112 14.31 1.26 -15.15
C PRO A 112 13.45 1.80 -16.31
N PRO A 113 13.04 0.94 -17.26
CA PRO A 113 12.14 1.36 -18.33
C PRO A 113 10.84 1.94 -17.75
N ALA A 114 10.25 2.92 -18.45
CA ALA A 114 8.92 3.41 -18.12
C ALA A 114 7.88 2.28 -18.24
N ASP A 115 6.86 2.30 -17.39
CA ASP A 115 5.80 1.27 -17.32
C ASP A 115 4.61 1.52 -18.27
N GLU A 116 4.83 2.35 -19.30
CA GLU A 116 3.82 2.70 -20.30
C GLU A 116 3.56 1.53 -21.27
N PRO A 117 2.28 1.23 -21.62
CA PRO A 117 1.96 0.18 -22.56
C PRO A 117 2.48 0.54 -23.97
N ARG A 118 3.32 -0.34 -24.52
CA ARG A 118 3.97 -0.17 -25.83
C ARG A 118 2.95 -0.12 -26.98
N VAL A 119 2.52 1.08 -27.37
CA VAL A 119 1.65 1.24 -28.55
C VAL A 119 2.49 1.18 -29.83
N GLY A 120 2.51 0.02 -30.48
CA GLY A 120 2.71 -0.15 -31.92
C GLY A 120 4.13 0.06 -32.52
N PRO A 121 4.32 -0.31 -33.81
CA PRO A 121 5.64 -0.39 -34.45
C PRO A 121 6.24 0.96 -34.90
N THR A 122 5.60 2.10 -34.66
CA THR A 122 6.05 3.41 -35.17
C THR A 122 7.30 3.96 -34.47
N ASP A 123 8.19 4.47 -35.30
CA ASP A 123 9.61 4.73 -35.06
C ASP A 123 9.90 6.07 -34.33
N ASN A 124 8.97 6.56 -33.50
CA ASN A 124 9.13 7.81 -32.71
C ASN A 124 9.63 7.54 -31.29
N ARG A 125 10.32 6.42 -31.07
CA ARG A 125 10.68 5.88 -29.75
C ARG A 125 11.68 6.73 -28.95
N GLN A 126 12.47 7.56 -29.63
CA GLN A 126 13.56 8.31 -28.98
C GLN A 126 13.12 9.66 -28.38
N HIS A 127 12.03 10.26 -28.86
CA HIS A 127 11.58 11.57 -28.37
C HIS A 127 10.48 11.45 -27.31
N VAL A 128 9.70 10.37 -27.33
CA VAL A 128 8.59 10.13 -26.40
C VAL A 128 9.07 9.61 -25.03
N GLN A 129 10.23 8.95 -24.96
CA GLN A 129 10.81 8.47 -23.68
C GLN A 129 11.37 9.57 -22.77
N ARG A 130 11.44 10.83 -23.25
CA ARG A 130 12.04 11.90 -22.48
C ARG A 130 11.11 12.44 -21.39
N TYR A 131 9.80 12.36 -21.57
CA TYR A 131 8.83 12.83 -20.60
C TYR A 131 7.92 11.68 -20.21
N GLU A 132 7.94 11.33 -18.93
CA GLU A 132 7.07 10.29 -18.39
C GLU A 132 5.98 10.95 -17.54
N VAL A 133 4.72 10.65 -17.83
CA VAL A 133 3.61 11.22 -17.08
C VAL A 133 3.36 10.39 -15.83
N MET A 134 3.39 11.06 -14.68
CA MET A 134 3.09 10.49 -13.38
C MET A 134 1.83 11.16 -12.82
N GLU A 135 0.87 10.33 -12.43
CA GLU A 135 -0.31 10.72 -11.71
C GLU A 135 -0.04 10.67 -10.19
N LEU A 136 -0.42 11.74 -9.51
CA LEU A 136 -0.26 11.92 -8.08
C LEU A 136 -1.63 12.03 -7.43
N ASN A 137 -1.85 11.28 -6.37
CA ASN A 137 -3.04 11.41 -5.54
C ASN A 137 -2.70 11.11 -4.07
N SER A 138 -3.54 11.62 -3.16
CA SER A 138 -3.55 11.24 -1.75
C SER A 138 -4.89 10.57 -1.46
N GLY A 139 -4.85 9.40 -0.84
CA GLY A 139 -6.05 8.62 -0.59
C GLY A 139 -5.87 7.48 0.40
N PRO A 140 -6.93 6.72 0.69
CA PRO A 140 -6.79 5.49 1.45
C PRO A 140 -5.87 4.50 0.70
N PRO A 141 -5.11 3.67 1.44
CA PRO A 141 -4.23 2.68 0.84
C PRO A 141 -5.02 1.76 -0.10
N PRO A 142 -4.43 1.34 -1.22
CA PRO A 142 -5.10 0.44 -2.13
C PRO A 142 -5.30 -0.94 -1.47
N LEU A 143 -6.29 -1.69 -1.97
CA LEU A 143 -6.75 -2.95 -1.36
C LEU A 143 -5.66 -4.04 -1.31
N ASP A 144 -4.65 -3.93 -2.17
CA ASP A 144 -3.49 -4.81 -2.30
C ASP A 144 -2.27 -4.35 -1.47
N SER A 145 -2.38 -3.22 -0.76
CA SER A 145 -1.31 -2.73 0.11
C SER A 145 -0.96 -3.70 1.24
N LEU A 146 0.32 -3.71 1.64
CA LEU A 146 0.81 -4.47 2.79
C LEU A 146 0.04 -4.14 4.08
N SER A 147 -0.32 -2.88 4.25
CA SER A 147 -1.13 -2.37 5.37
C SER A 147 -2.48 -3.07 5.46
N GLN A 148 -3.14 -3.27 4.32
CA GLN A 148 -4.43 -3.95 4.24
C GLN A 148 -4.29 -5.45 4.50
N LEU A 149 -3.25 -6.09 3.95
CA LEU A 149 -2.94 -7.51 4.21
C LEU A 149 -2.75 -7.79 5.71
N LEU A 150 -1.99 -6.94 6.42
CA LEU A 150 -1.79 -7.09 7.86
C LEU A 150 -3.12 -7.02 8.62
N ARG A 151 -4.01 -6.10 8.25
CA ARG A 151 -5.35 -6.01 8.85
C ARG A 151 -6.18 -7.28 8.61
N PHE A 152 -6.12 -7.86 7.41
CA PHE A 152 -6.78 -9.14 7.12
C PHE A 152 -6.24 -10.28 8.00
N VAL A 153 -4.91 -10.38 8.14
CA VAL A 153 -4.27 -11.41 8.99
C VAL A 153 -4.68 -11.24 10.45
N VAL A 154 -4.68 -10.01 10.96
CA VAL A 154 -5.11 -9.71 12.34
C VAL A 154 -6.58 -10.07 12.54
N GLY A 155 -7.45 -9.74 11.58
CA GLY A 155 -8.86 -10.14 11.60
C GLY A 155 -9.03 -11.66 11.62
N LEU A 156 -8.24 -12.40 10.83
CA LEU A 156 -8.25 -13.86 10.83
C LEU A 156 -7.82 -14.43 12.18
N ILE A 157 -6.75 -13.89 12.78
CA ILE A 157 -6.31 -14.27 14.13
C ILE A 157 -7.44 -14.02 15.14
N ALA A 158 -8.15 -12.90 15.04
CA ALA A 158 -9.28 -12.57 15.91
C ALA A 158 -10.39 -13.64 15.82
N VAL A 159 -10.82 -13.97 14.60
CA VAL A 159 -11.86 -14.98 14.35
C VAL A 159 -11.45 -16.36 14.86
N LEU A 160 -10.23 -16.80 14.57
CA LEU A 160 -9.72 -18.09 15.04
C LEU A 160 -9.62 -18.14 16.56
N SER A 161 -9.14 -17.07 17.19
CA SER A 161 -8.99 -17.00 18.65
C SER A 161 -10.34 -17.00 19.36
N LEU A 162 -11.34 -16.28 18.83
CA LEU A 162 -12.70 -16.29 19.35
C LEU A 162 -13.38 -17.65 19.15
N GLY A 163 -13.24 -18.26 17.98
CA GLY A 163 -13.81 -19.57 17.68
C GLY A 163 -13.25 -20.68 18.56
N VAL A 164 -11.92 -20.80 18.62
CA VAL A 164 -11.24 -21.82 19.45
C VAL A 164 -11.43 -21.54 20.94
N GLY A 165 -11.28 -20.28 21.36
CA GLY A 165 -11.48 -19.88 22.76
C GLY A 165 -12.92 -20.12 23.24
N GLY A 166 -13.90 -19.82 22.39
CA GLY A 166 -15.32 -20.11 22.65
C GLY A 166 -15.58 -21.61 22.76
N TYR A 167 -15.09 -22.40 21.80
CA TYR A 167 -15.25 -23.85 21.80
C TYR A 167 -14.63 -24.50 23.06
N LEU A 168 -13.41 -24.10 23.44
CA LEU A 168 -12.76 -24.64 24.63
C LEU A 168 -13.47 -24.26 25.92
N SER A 169 -14.19 -23.13 25.92
CA SER A 169 -14.97 -22.66 27.08
C SER A 169 -16.27 -23.43 27.29
N THR A 170 -16.84 -24.03 26.24
CA THR A 170 -18.11 -24.78 26.31
C THR A 170 -17.94 -26.27 26.60
N LEU A 171 -16.71 -26.81 26.51
CA LEU A 171 -16.46 -28.22 26.80
C LEU A 171 -16.74 -28.53 28.29
N PRO A 172 -17.58 -29.54 28.59
CA PRO A 172 -17.93 -29.86 29.96
C PRO A 172 -16.70 -30.32 30.76
N ALA A 173 -16.57 -29.80 31.98
CA ALA A 173 -15.58 -30.28 32.92
C ALA A 173 -15.93 -31.74 33.26
N GLY A 174 -15.13 -32.70 32.79
CA GLY A 174 -15.37 -34.13 32.97
C GLY A 174 -15.79 -34.45 34.41
N ARG A 175 -16.94 -35.14 34.53
CA ARG A 175 -17.56 -35.51 35.80
C ARG A 175 -16.51 -36.14 36.72
N PRO A 176 -16.49 -35.80 38.02
CA PRO A 176 -15.71 -36.57 38.97
C PRO A 176 -16.15 -38.04 38.88
N ARG A 177 -15.18 -38.95 38.78
CA ARG A 177 -15.42 -40.37 38.94
C ARG A 177 -15.79 -40.56 40.41
N ASP A 178 -17.06 -40.78 40.68
CA ASP A 178 -17.49 -41.26 41.99
C ASP A 178 -16.97 -42.69 42.13
N SER A 179 -15.82 -42.84 42.80
CA SER A 179 -15.35 -44.12 43.32
C SER A 179 -16.12 -44.39 44.62
N GLY A 180 -17.03 -45.37 44.55
CA GLY A 180 -17.76 -45.89 45.70
C GLY A 180 -16.92 -46.71 46.66
#